data_AF-A0A5K1CCU5-F1
#
_entry.id   AF-A0A5K1CCU5-F1
#
_cell.length_a   1.000
_cell.length_b   1.000
_cell.length_c   1.000
_cell.angle_alpha   90.00
_cell.angle_beta   90.00
_cell.angle_gamma   90.00
#
_symmetry.space_group_name_H-M   'P 1'
#
loop_
_entity.id
_entity.type
_entity.pdbx_description
1 polymer ?
#
loop_
_entity_poly.entity_id
_entity_poly.type
_entity_poly.pdbx_seq_one_letter_code
_entity_poly.pdbx_strand_id
1 'polypeptide(L)' 'MDSSFCWCLIIVVGLVGHFVDGGGGSSPPVVVRGTVFINGSVGIAKTDANFICATLDWWPPEKCDYGTCSWGHASLLNL' A
#
# COMPACT_ATOMS: atom_id res chain seq x y z
N MET A 1 4.59 -8.77 49.88
CA MET A 1 4.64 -8.22 48.51
C MET A 1 5.43 -6.93 48.61
N ASP A 2 6.74 -7.05 48.45
CA ASP A 2 7.70 -6.20 49.14
C ASP A 2 8.26 -5.18 48.16
N SER A 3 8.48 -3.94 48.58
CA SER A 3 8.88 -2.83 47.71
C SER A 3 10.15 -3.10 46.88
N SER A 4 11.00 -4.05 47.30
CA SER A 4 12.15 -4.54 46.52
C SER A 4 11.75 -5.25 45.22
N PHE A 5 10.61 -5.94 45.18
CA PHE A 5 10.13 -6.61 43.96
C PHE A 5 9.67 -5.62 42.89
N CYS A 6 9.13 -4.47 43.30
CA CYS A 6 8.68 -3.41 42.39
C CYS A 6 9.86 -2.71 41.70
N TRP A 7 10.94 -2.46 42.43
CA TRP A 7 12.16 -1.85 41.87
C TRP A 7 12.95 -2.78 40.96
N CYS A 8 13.02 -4.09 41.25
CA CYS A 8 13.63 -5.05 40.33
C CYS A 8 12.86 -5.13 38.99
N LEU A 9 11.53 -5.03 39.01
CA LEU A 9 10.73 -5.07 37.78
C LEU A 9 11.00 -3.87 36.86
N ILE A 10 11.20 -2.67 37.43
CA ILE A 10 11.50 -1.45 36.66
C ILE A 10 12.88 -1.55 35.98
N ILE A 11 13.86 -2.17 36.65
CA ILE A 11 15.21 -2.38 36.08
C ILE A 11 15.14 -3.43 34.95
N VAL A 12 14.43 -4.55 35.15
CA VAL A 12 14.33 -5.61 34.13
C VAL A 12 13.53 -5.14 32.90
N VAL A 13 12.45 -4.37 33.09
CA VAL A 13 11.66 -3.81 31.97
C VAL A 13 12.41 -2.65 31.28
N GLY A 14 13.16 -1.83 32.03
CA GLY A 14 13.97 -0.73 31.48
C GLY A 14 15.19 -1.19 30.68
N LEU A 15 15.81 -2.31 31.04
CA LEU A 15 16.99 -2.85 30.35
C LEU A 15 16.61 -3.66 29.09
N VAL A 16 15.41 -4.22 29.03
CA VAL A 16 14.84 -4.88 27.83
C VAL A 16 14.24 -3.85 26.84
N GLY A 17 14.11 -2.59 27.25
CA GLY A 17 13.59 -1.48 26.45
C GLY A 17 14.58 -0.82 25.49
N HIS A 18 15.73 -1.43 25.17
CA HIS A 18 16.57 -0.96 24.06
C HIS A 18 15.89 -1.27 22.72
N PHE A 19 15.02 -0.34 22.37
CA PHE A 19 14.45 -0.01 21.07
C PHE A 19 14.92 -0.89 19.90
N VAL A 20 13.96 -1.64 19.37
CA VAL A 20 13.95 -2.13 18.00
C VAL A 20 14.04 -0.91 17.07
N ASP A 21 15.24 -0.54 16.63
CA ASP A 21 15.39 0.21 15.39
C ASP A 21 15.15 -0.77 14.24
N GLY A 22 13.86 -1.04 14.00
CA GLY A 22 13.38 -1.65 12.77
C GLY A 22 13.58 -0.66 11.64
N GLY A 23 14.82 -0.51 11.19
CA GLY A 23 15.21 0.23 10.00
C GLY A 23 14.64 -0.42 8.74
N GLY A 24 13.32 -0.35 8.59
CA GLY A 24 12.65 -0.56 7.31
C GLY A 24 12.98 0.65 6.44
N GLY A 25 14.06 0.56 5.68
CA GLY A 25 14.36 1.52 4.62
C GLY A 25 13.23 1.49 3.60
N SER A 26 12.24 2.37 3.77
CA SER A 26 11.26 2.68 2.75
C SER A 26 11.98 3.50 1.69
N SER A 27 12.48 2.82 0.65
CA SER A 27 12.83 3.49 -0.59
C SER A 27 11.67 4.41 -0.97
N PRO A 28 11.90 5.71 -1.23
CA PRO A 28 10.83 6.60 -1.64
C PRO A 28 10.19 6.06 -2.93
N PRO A 29 8.86 6.09 -3.04
CA PRO A 29 8.17 5.60 -4.23
C PRO A 29 8.67 6.38 -5.44
N VAL A 30 9.27 5.67 -6.40
CA VAL A 30 9.73 6.25 -7.66
C VAL A 30 8.51 6.49 -8.55
N VAL A 31 8.08 7.75 -8.65
CA VAL A 31 6.97 8.15 -9.52
C VAL A 31 7.51 8.40 -10.93
N VAL A 32 7.09 7.56 -11.88
CA VAL A 32 7.37 7.75 -13.31
C VAL A 32 6.26 8.59 -13.92
N ARG A 33 6.60 9.71 -14.55
CA ARG A 33 5.63 10.59 -15.23
C ARG A 33 5.60 10.26 -16.72
N GLY A 34 4.40 10.00 -17.24
CA GLY A 34 4.13 9.80 -18.67
C GLY A 34 3.13 10.82 -19.20
N THR A 35 3.04 10.96 -20.52
CA THR A 35 1.99 11.75 -21.18
C THR A 35 1.23 10.83 -22.14
N VAL A 36 -0.09 10.82 -22.03
CA VAL A 36 -0.98 10.03 -22.88
C VAL A 36 -1.92 10.97 -23.61
N PHE A 37 -2.07 10.79 -24.91
CA PHE A 37 -3.01 11.54 -25.75
C PHE A 37 -4.09 10.59 -26.26
N ILE A 38 -5.35 10.93 -26.01
CA ILE A 38 -6.52 10.12 -26.41
C ILE A 38 -7.28 10.88 -27.50
N ASN A 39 -7.29 10.34 -28.71
CA ASN A 39 -8.12 10.86 -29.80
C ASN A 39 -9.47 10.11 -29.83
N GLY A 40 -10.52 10.74 -29.27
CA GLY A 40 -11.86 10.17 -29.21
C GLY A 40 -12.68 10.31 -30.50
N SER A 41 -12.15 10.97 -31.55
CA SER A 41 -12.90 11.23 -32.78
C SER A 41 -12.91 10.05 -33.76
N VAL A 42 -11.98 9.10 -33.61
CA VAL A 42 -11.82 7.96 -34.52
C VAL A 42 -11.53 6.69 -33.73
N GLY A 43 -12.34 5.64 -33.94
CA GLY A 43 -12.09 4.32 -33.39
C GLY A 43 -11.06 3.55 -34.22
N ILE A 44 -10.04 2.98 -33.57
CA ILE A 44 -8.98 2.19 -34.23
C ILE A 44 -9.27 0.68 -34.28
N ALA A 45 -10.17 0.21 -33.42
CA ALA A 45 -10.55 -1.20 -33.31
C ALA A 45 -11.88 -1.32 -32.57
N LYS A 46 -12.51 -2.50 -32.67
CA LYS A 46 -13.70 -2.88 -31.91
C LYS A 46 -13.38 -4.14 -31.11
N THR A 47 -13.77 -4.15 -29.83
CA THR A 47 -13.65 -5.33 -28.96
C THR A 47 -14.65 -6.41 -29.39
N ASP A 48 -14.26 -7.68 -29.24
CA ASP A 48 -15.16 -8.81 -29.49
C ASP A 48 -16.12 -9.04 -28.31
N ALA A 49 -17.04 -10.00 -28.47
CA ALA A 49 -18.10 -10.30 -27.50
C ALA A 49 -17.60 -10.96 -26.20
N ASN A 50 -16.37 -11.47 -26.17
CA ASN A 50 -15.74 -12.05 -24.98
C ASN A 50 -14.98 -11.00 -24.17
N PHE A 51 -14.96 -9.75 -24.61
CA PHE A 51 -14.39 -8.66 -23.82
C PHE A 51 -15.25 -8.39 -22.59
N ILE A 52 -14.63 -8.45 -21.41
CA ILE A 52 -15.31 -8.28 -20.13
C ILE A 52 -15.21 -6.81 -19.73
N CYS A 53 -16.34 -6.14 -19.52
CA CYS A 53 -16.36 -4.83 -18.87
C CYS A 53 -16.27 -5.01 -17.35
N ALA A 54 -15.12 -4.68 -16.77
CA ALA A 54 -14.93 -4.60 -15.33
C ALA A 54 -14.67 -3.15 -14.92
N THR A 55 -15.30 -2.71 -13.82
CA THR A 55 -14.93 -1.44 -13.18
C THR A 55 -13.55 -1.59 -12.54
N LEU A 56 -12.69 -0.58 -12.70
CA LEU A 56 -11.37 -0.52 -12.03
C LEU A 56 -11.46 -0.53 -10.50
N ASP A 57 -12.67 -0.47 -9.93
CA ASP A 57 -12.95 -0.47 -8.50
C ASP A 57 -13.60 -1.78 -8.00
N TRP A 58 -13.52 -2.88 -8.76
CA TRP A 58 -14.16 -4.15 -8.34
C TRP A 58 -13.72 -4.57 -6.93
N TRP A 59 -12.48 -4.23 -6.54
CA TRP A 59 -11.93 -4.55 -5.24
C TRP A 59 -11.80 -3.33 -4.32
N PRO A 60 -12.11 -3.47 -3.00
CA PRO A 60 -11.91 -2.42 -2.01
C PRO A 60 -10.49 -1.82 -2.06
N PRO A 61 -10.34 -0.49 -1.93
CA PRO A 61 -9.04 0.18 -2.01
C PRO A 61 -8.09 -0.25 -0.87
N GLU A 62 -8.62 -0.76 0.23
CA GLU A 62 -7.82 -1.29 1.34
C GLU A 62 -7.32 -2.72 1.09
N LYS A 63 -7.73 -3.38 0.00
CA LYS A 63 -7.18 -4.70 -0.31
C LYS A 63 -5.79 -4.58 -0.90
N CYS A 64 -4.87 -5.22 -0.21
CA CYS A 64 -3.51 -5.42 -0.68
C CYS A 64 -3.29 -6.91 -0.96
N ASP A 65 -3.02 -7.23 -2.22
CA ASP A 65 -2.65 -8.57 -2.66
C ASP A 65 -1.12 -8.67 -2.65
N TYR A 66 -0.58 -9.67 -1.96
CA TYR A 66 0.89 -9.91 -1.87
C TYR A 66 1.71 -8.67 -1.45
N GLY A 67 1.15 -7.86 -0.54
CA GLY A 67 1.80 -6.63 -0.06
C GLY A 67 1.74 -5.44 -1.04
N THR A 68 1.05 -5.60 -2.18
CA THR A 68 0.81 -4.52 -3.15
C THR A 68 -0.66 -4.12 -3.12
N CYS A 69 -0.91 -2.84 -2.88
CA CYS A 69 -2.27 -2.29 -2.83
C CYS A 69 -2.66 -1.75 -4.21
N SER A 70 -2.85 -2.65 -5.17
CA SER A 70 -3.13 -2.33 -6.57
C SER A 70 -4.39 -1.49 -6.78
N TRP A 71 -5.30 -1.51 -5.80
CA TRP A 71 -6.63 -0.89 -5.87
C TRP A 71 -6.75 0.41 -5.07
N GLY A 72 -5.78 0.75 -4.21
CA GLY A 72 -5.87 1.89 -3.28
C GLY A 72 -6.05 3.25 -3.97
N HIS A 73 -5.66 3.32 -5.24
CA HIS A 73 -5.66 4.52 -6.07
C HIS A 73 -6.16 4.23 -7.49
N ALA A 74 -6.76 3.06 -7.72
CA ALA A 74 -7.18 2.61 -9.04
C ALA A 74 -8.48 3.32 -9.48
N SER A 75 -8.36 4.58 -9.86
CA SER A 75 -9.41 5.32 -10.55
C SER A 75 -8.88 5.77 -11.91
N LEU A 76 -9.75 5.87 -12.91
CA LEU A 76 -9.40 6.42 -14.23
C LEU A 76 -8.78 7.83 -14.12
N LEU A 77 -9.12 8.59 -13.07
CA LEU A 77 -8.60 9.94 -12.82
C LEU A 77 -7.27 9.97 -12.06
N ASN A 78 -6.83 8.83 -11.55
CA ASN A 78 -5.69 8.72 -10.63
C ASN A 78 -4.63 7.73 -11.13
N LEU A 79 -4.69 7.41 -12.44
CA LEU A 79 -3.69 6.66 -13.20
C LEU A 79 -2.57 7.56 -13.71
#